data_AF-A0A1G6QF75-F1
#
_entry.id   AF-A0A1G6QF75-F1
#
_cell.length_a   1.000
_cell.length_b   1.000
_cell.length_c   1.000
_cell.angle_alpha   90.00
_cell.angle_beta   90.00
_cell.angle_gamma   90.00
#
_symmetry.space_group_name_H-M   'P 1'
#
loop_
_entity.id
_entity.type
_entity.pdbx_description
1 polymer ?
#
loop_
_entity_poly.entity_id
_entity_poly.type
_entity_poly.pdbx_seq_one_letter_code
_entity_poly.pdbx_strand_id
1 'polypeptide(L)'
;IIGFRPPVGPRLPVIMNVIFESDRKEIRGYNDLANLGQYNLPLKHIYGNISYSMNNANISYERNTDDQGNDAKYYVAATVNNALYEFDENAAADGILPPPYGIQILVHRFAGDGAAPMFAQMSGTYPVQMGTIKSFFIGAAGIATGVFYGDPVTVSAIATNIASKAPDVAIGYHWDADHFATDRIKEVAYHEFAHASHYRIADFNMWFDNIEFTVSHNGYGNAGDPGVEKTDLIEMWGYFLGREYAHKRYGPNAHSSLPVFNFPPTAAFDNSWYAANERTSFESGHIPSGFLHDVSDSNNYNVTHNLNDNITVDSIQGYKIGTIFNQLYGTTDAVGLINKLQNFIPSSGNANTNQNYTLLRNAYGY
;
A
#
# COMPACT_ATOMS: atom_id res chain seq x y z
N ILE A 1 -10.01 4.44 28.10
CA ILE A 1 -9.51 5.26 29.23
C ILE A 1 -10.72 5.88 29.93
N ILE A 2 -10.94 5.64 31.23
CA ILE A 2 -12.05 6.23 31.99
C ILE A 2 -11.53 7.51 32.67
N GLY A 3 -11.93 8.67 32.16
CA GLY A 3 -11.52 9.98 32.67
C GLY A 3 -12.33 10.45 33.89
N PHE A 4 -11.60 10.96 34.88
CA PHE A 4 -12.09 11.59 36.10
C PHE A 4 -13.04 12.77 35.80
N ARG A 5 -14.21 12.83 36.44
CA ARG A 5 -15.11 14.01 36.43
C ARG A 5 -14.91 14.82 37.71
N PRO A 6 -14.48 16.09 37.65
CA PRO A 6 -14.70 17.02 38.75
C PRO A 6 -16.18 17.44 38.76
N PRO A 7 -16.87 17.37 39.91
CA PRO A 7 -18.21 17.91 40.04
C PRO A 7 -18.11 19.43 40.19
N VAL A 8 -18.62 20.15 39.19
CA VAL A 8 -19.01 21.57 39.25
C VAL A 8 -17.85 22.58 39.43
N GLY A 9 -17.41 23.16 38.31
CA GLY A 9 -16.49 24.30 38.24
C GLY A 9 -16.30 24.77 36.79
N PRO A 10 -15.81 26.01 36.53
CA PRO A 10 -15.55 26.50 35.18
C PRO A 10 -14.59 25.54 34.46
N ARG A 11 -14.99 25.09 33.25
CA ARG A 11 -14.19 24.15 32.46
C ARG A 11 -12.94 24.88 31.97
N LEU A 12 -11.80 24.58 32.58
CA LEU A 12 -10.52 25.09 32.14
C LEU A 12 -10.28 24.64 30.69
N PRO A 13 -9.84 25.53 29.78
CA PRO A 13 -9.45 25.13 28.45
C PRO A 13 -8.32 24.11 28.53
N VAL A 14 -8.55 22.90 28.01
CA VAL A 14 -7.52 21.86 27.89
C VAL A 14 -7.01 21.90 26.45
N ILE A 15 -5.70 21.91 26.27
CA ILE A 15 -5.10 21.81 24.93
C ILE A 15 -5.17 20.35 24.49
N MET A 16 -5.87 20.10 23.37
CA MET A 16 -5.89 18.79 22.72
C MET A 16 -4.69 18.66 21.80
N ASN A 17 -3.95 17.56 21.95
CA ASN A 17 -2.90 17.16 21.03
C ASN A 17 -3.30 15.82 20.39
N VAL A 18 -3.22 15.74 19.08
CA VAL A 18 -3.31 14.48 18.33
C VAL A 18 -1.89 14.08 17.96
N ILE A 19 -1.44 12.92 18.44
CA ILE A 19 -0.12 12.38 18.14
C ILE A 19 -0.33 11.09 17.36
N PHE A 20 0.27 10.98 16.18
CA PHE A 20 0.15 9.81 15.32
C PHE A 20 1.15 8.72 15.73
N GLU A 21 1.04 8.23 16.96
CA GLU A 21 1.87 7.17 17.52
C GLU A 21 1.03 6.16 18.32
N SER A 22 1.39 4.89 18.26
CA SER A 22 0.85 3.81 19.10
C SER A 22 1.83 2.64 19.17
N ASP A 23 1.51 1.59 19.92
CA ASP A 23 2.21 0.30 19.87
C ASP A 23 2.18 -0.33 18.46
N ARG A 24 1.16 -0.01 17.68
CA ARG A 24 0.99 -0.49 16.31
C ARG A 24 1.90 0.21 15.30
N LYS A 25 2.13 1.52 15.44
CA LYS A 25 2.85 2.34 14.46
C LYS A 25 3.43 3.64 15.01
N GLU A 26 4.30 4.25 14.22
CA GLU A 26 4.65 5.67 14.33
C GLU A 26 4.51 6.31 12.94
N ILE A 27 3.72 7.39 12.81
CA ILE A 27 3.62 8.15 11.54
C ILE A 27 4.38 9.45 11.67
N ARG A 28 5.35 9.64 10.79
CA ARG A 28 6.14 10.87 10.60
C ARG A 28 5.83 11.47 9.24
N GLY A 29 6.15 12.74 9.00
CA GLY A 29 5.93 13.29 7.67
C GLY A 29 6.65 14.58 7.31
N TYR A 30 6.76 14.83 6.00
CA TYR A 30 7.41 15.99 5.39
C TYR A 30 6.46 16.75 4.47
N ASN A 31 6.47 18.08 4.61
CA ASN A 31 5.76 19.01 3.72
C ASN A 31 6.68 20.04 3.10
N ASP A 32 7.89 20.21 3.62
CA ASP A 32 8.82 21.17 3.08
C ASP A 32 10.26 20.75 3.42
N LEU A 33 11.20 21.38 2.72
CA LEU A 33 12.63 21.16 2.84
C LEU A 33 13.28 22.07 3.88
N ALA A 34 12.55 23.09 4.35
CA ALA A 34 13.02 24.08 5.30
C ALA A 34 13.00 23.55 6.74
N ASN A 35 12.20 22.52 7.01
CA ASN A 35 11.92 22.00 8.35
C ASN A 35 12.22 20.50 8.46
N LEU A 36 13.42 20.08 8.04
CA LEU A 36 13.82 18.66 8.05
C LEU A 36 13.71 18.02 9.46
N GLY A 37 13.84 18.80 10.53
CA GLY A 37 13.68 18.31 11.90
C GLY A 37 12.27 17.80 12.26
N GLN A 38 11.25 18.08 11.45
CA GLN A 38 9.86 17.60 11.67
C GLN A 38 9.76 16.08 11.68
N TYR A 39 10.66 15.38 10.98
CA TYR A 39 10.67 13.93 10.90
C TYR A 39 11.33 13.25 12.11
N ASN A 40 12.03 13.99 12.97
CA ASN A 40 12.65 13.35 14.13
C ASN A 40 11.63 12.89 15.19
N LEU A 41 10.36 13.30 15.05
CA LEU A 41 9.28 13.01 15.99
C LEU A 41 8.02 12.55 15.24
N PRO A 42 7.16 11.76 15.89
CA PRO A 42 5.83 11.46 15.37
C PRO A 42 5.05 12.74 15.06
N LEU A 43 4.19 12.69 14.04
CA LEU A 43 3.34 13.82 13.69
C LEU A 43 2.44 14.19 14.87
N LYS A 44 2.42 15.48 15.17
CA LYS A 44 1.63 16.07 16.25
C LYS A 44 0.84 17.26 15.73
N HIS A 45 -0.47 17.17 15.79
CA HIS A 45 -1.37 18.30 15.58
C HIS A 45 -1.86 18.84 16.93
N ILE A 46 -1.66 20.13 17.17
CA ILE A 46 -2.19 20.83 18.33
C ILE A 46 -3.53 21.45 17.94
N TYR A 47 -4.63 20.78 18.29
CA TYR A 47 -5.99 21.18 17.88
C TYR A 47 -6.52 22.40 18.65
N GLY A 48 -5.91 22.72 19.81
CA GLY A 48 -6.24 23.90 20.61
C GLY A 48 -7.12 23.60 21.82
N ASN A 49 -7.76 24.64 22.34
CA ASN A 49 -8.50 24.60 23.59
C ASN A 49 -9.88 23.96 23.41
N ILE A 50 -10.11 22.84 24.09
CA ILE A 50 -11.41 22.17 24.16
C ILE A 50 -11.97 22.25 25.57
N SER A 51 -13.29 22.41 25.65
CA SER A 51 -14.04 22.59 26.89
C SER A 51 -15.18 21.56 27.05
N TYR A 52 -15.10 20.42 26.37
CA TYR A 52 -16.10 19.34 26.45
C TYR A 52 -15.46 17.96 26.72
N SER A 53 -16.33 16.99 27.04
CA SER A 53 -15.95 15.60 27.37
C SER A 53 -15.29 14.91 26.17
N MET A 54 -14.10 14.33 26.38
CA MET A 54 -13.28 13.67 25.36
C MET A 54 -13.64 12.20 25.08
N ASN A 55 -14.62 11.63 25.79
CA ASN A 55 -15.07 10.25 25.51
C ASN A 55 -15.73 10.21 24.12
N ASN A 56 -15.21 9.37 23.22
CA ASN A 56 -15.63 9.24 21.81
C ASN A 56 -15.47 10.53 20.99
N ALA A 57 -14.45 11.35 21.28
CA ALA A 57 -14.13 12.48 20.42
C ALA A 57 -13.72 11.99 19.03
N ASN A 58 -14.40 12.49 18.00
CA ASN A 58 -14.00 12.30 16.61
C ASN A 58 -13.22 13.54 16.16
N ILE A 59 -12.07 13.32 15.54
CA ILE A 59 -11.26 14.38 14.94
C ILE A 59 -11.26 14.14 13.44
N SER A 60 -11.96 15.01 12.73
CA SER A 60 -11.95 15.03 11.28
C SER A 60 -10.85 15.96 10.79
N TYR A 61 -10.11 15.47 9.80
CA TYR A 61 -9.24 16.28 8.97
C TYR A 61 -9.94 16.41 7.62
N GLU A 62 -10.15 17.63 7.18
CA GLU A 62 -10.78 17.88 5.88
C GLU A 62 -9.73 17.81 4.78
N ARG A 63 -10.14 17.29 3.62
CA ARG A 63 -9.28 17.25 2.45
C ARG A 63 -9.14 18.67 1.89
N ASN A 64 -7.91 19.17 1.81
CA ASN A 64 -7.63 20.43 1.13
C ASN A 64 -7.55 20.24 -0.39
N THR A 65 -7.75 21.33 -1.13
CA THR A 65 -7.59 21.37 -2.58
C THR A 65 -6.13 21.51 -3.02
N ASP A 66 -5.22 21.74 -2.07
CA ASP A 66 -3.77 21.71 -2.28
C ASP A 66 -3.11 20.67 -1.36
N ASP A 67 -1.94 20.21 -1.78
CA ASP A 67 -1.11 19.22 -1.10
C ASP A 67 0.07 19.85 -0.34
N GLN A 68 0.14 21.19 -0.27
CA GLN A 68 1.32 21.90 0.23
C GLN A 68 1.25 22.18 1.74
N GLY A 69 0.04 22.34 2.28
CA GLY A 69 -0.17 22.68 3.69
C GLY A 69 -0.06 21.51 4.68
N ASN A 70 0.22 21.80 5.95
CA ASN A 70 0.24 20.80 7.02
C ASN A 70 -1.10 20.07 7.17
N ASP A 71 -2.20 20.72 6.83
CA ASP A 71 -3.55 20.13 6.86
C ASP A 71 -3.66 18.94 5.90
N ALA A 72 -3.10 19.04 4.69
CA ALA A 72 -3.05 17.93 3.74
C ALA A 72 -2.24 16.75 4.31
N LYS A 73 -1.11 17.03 4.97
CA LYS A 73 -0.33 15.99 5.67
C LYS A 73 -1.12 15.34 6.79
N TYR A 74 -1.83 16.11 7.62
CA TYR A 74 -2.61 15.53 8.71
C TYR A 74 -3.79 14.72 8.18
N TYR A 75 -4.41 15.17 7.10
CA TYR A 75 -5.44 14.42 6.37
C TYR A 75 -4.91 13.08 5.85
N VAL A 76 -3.76 13.08 5.18
CA VAL A 76 -3.13 11.84 4.67
C VAL A 76 -2.71 10.95 5.84
N ALA A 77 -2.07 11.48 6.88
CA ALA A 77 -1.68 10.71 8.06
C ALA A 77 -2.89 10.06 8.76
N ALA A 78 -4.02 10.76 8.86
CA ALA A 78 -5.27 10.20 9.37
C ALA A 78 -5.85 9.13 8.45
N THR A 79 -5.79 9.33 7.14
CA THR A 79 -6.27 8.37 6.13
C THR A 79 -5.44 7.08 6.17
N VAL A 80 -4.11 7.19 6.20
CA VAL A 80 -3.18 6.06 6.31
C VAL A 80 -3.32 5.34 7.65
N ASN A 81 -3.51 6.07 8.76
CA ASN A 81 -3.81 5.47 10.06
C ASN A 81 -5.09 4.63 10.02
N ASN A 82 -6.15 5.14 9.38
CA ASN A 82 -7.41 4.41 9.23
C ASN A 82 -7.26 3.22 8.28
N ALA A 83 -6.48 3.36 7.20
CA ALA A 83 -6.16 2.25 6.31
C ALA A 83 -5.41 1.13 7.04
N LEU A 84 -4.47 1.45 7.94
CA LEU A 84 -3.78 0.40 8.72
C LEU A 84 -4.76 -0.38 9.61
N TYR A 85 -5.69 0.33 10.26
CA TYR A 85 -6.72 -0.30 11.07
C TYR A 85 -7.65 -1.19 10.22
N GLU A 86 -8.14 -0.66 9.09
CA GLU A 86 -9.00 -1.40 8.16
C GLU A 86 -8.27 -2.62 7.54
N PHE A 87 -6.96 -2.49 7.26
CA PHE A 87 -6.12 -3.59 6.81
C PHE A 87 -6.02 -4.68 7.89
N ASP A 88 -5.80 -4.32 9.16
CA ASP A 88 -5.73 -5.30 10.26
C ASP A 88 -7.04 -6.09 10.40
N GLU A 89 -8.20 -5.43 10.27
CA GLU A 89 -9.52 -6.10 10.30
C GLU A 89 -9.71 -7.04 9.11
N ASN A 90 -9.40 -6.59 7.89
CA ASN A 90 -9.50 -7.42 6.70
C ASN A 90 -8.50 -8.59 6.74
N ALA A 91 -7.27 -8.36 7.20
CA ALA A 91 -6.24 -9.38 7.33
C ALA A 91 -6.69 -10.50 8.28
N ALA A 92 -7.28 -10.13 9.42
CA ALA A 92 -7.85 -11.08 10.36
C ALA A 92 -9.02 -11.87 9.75
N ALA A 93 -9.89 -11.22 8.98
CA ALA A 93 -11.01 -11.87 8.31
C ALA A 93 -10.56 -12.84 7.20
N ASP A 94 -9.52 -12.50 6.46
CA ASP A 94 -8.97 -13.29 5.37
C ASP A 94 -8.00 -14.39 5.83
N GLY A 95 -7.62 -14.38 7.11
CA GLY A 95 -6.72 -15.38 7.71
C GLY A 95 -5.25 -15.17 7.32
N ILE A 96 -4.85 -13.92 7.10
CA ILE A 96 -3.46 -13.53 6.79
C ILE A 96 -2.83 -12.78 7.96
N LEU A 97 -1.52 -12.58 7.91
CA LEU A 97 -0.82 -11.79 8.92
C LEU A 97 -0.98 -10.29 8.65
N PRO A 98 -1.34 -9.44 9.62
CA PRO A 98 -1.26 -7.99 9.45
C PRO A 98 0.21 -7.52 9.38
N PRO A 99 0.50 -6.28 8.94
CA PRO A 99 1.85 -5.70 9.02
C PRO A 99 2.47 -5.84 10.43
N PRO A 100 3.80 -5.90 10.57
CA PRO A 100 4.48 -5.96 11.87
C PRO A 100 4.07 -4.83 12.81
N TYR A 101 4.07 -5.08 14.12
CA TYR A 101 3.89 -4.04 15.14
C TYR A 101 5.06 -3.05 15.15
N GLY A 102 4.81 -1.83 15.64
CA GLY A 102 5.83 -0.78 15.67
C GLY A 102 6.28 -0.28 14.30
N ILE A 103 5.45 -0.47 13.25
CA ILE A 103 5.80 -0.09 11.88
C ILE A 103 6.03 1.43 11.78
N GLN A 104 7.13 1.83 11.15
CA GLN A 104 7.51 3.23 10.98
C GLN A 104 7.00 3.74 9.62
N ILE A 105 6.03 4.63 9.64
CA ILE A 105 5.38 5.15 8.42
C ILE A 105 5.84 6.58 8.16
N LEU A 106 6.25 6.85 6.92
CA LEU A 106 6.52 8.19 6.42
C LEU A 106 5.40 8.63 5.48
N VAL A 107 4.80 9.80 5.71
CA VAL A 107 3.95 10.48 4.72
C VAL A 107 4.67 11.69 4.14
N HIS A 108 4.68 11.86 2.81
CA HIS A 108 5.44 12.95 2.19
C HIS A 108 4.80 13.57 0.95
N ARG A 109 5.07 14.86 0.72
CA ARG A 109 4.59 15.61 -0.45
C ARG A 109 5.51 15.62 -1.67
N PHE A 110 6.46 14.70 -1.72
CA PHE A 110 7.37 14.59 -2.86
C PHE A 110 6.81 13.54 -3.83
N ALA A 111 7.17 13.63 -5.12
CA ALA A 111 6.62 12.72 -6.12
C ALA A 111 7.06 11.25 -5.86
N GLY A 112 6.16 10.33 -6.19
CA GLY A 112 6.20 8.92 -5.80
C GLY A 112 4.89 8.55 -5.09
N ASP A 113 4.34 7.37 -5.35
CA ASP A 113 3.05 6.94 -4.77
C ASP A 113 3.22 6.29 -3.40
N GLY A 114 4.01 5.22 -3.33
CA GLY A 114 4.25 4.46 -2.10
C GLY A 114 5.49 3.59 -2.22
N ALA A 115 5.99 3.13 -1.07
CA ALA A 115 7.01 2.09 -0.99
C ALA A 115 7.00 1.43 0.39
N ALA A 116 7.29 0.13 0.46
CA ALA A 116 7.40 -0.61 1.71
C ALA A 116 8.78 -1.29 1.86
N PRO A 117 9.88 -0.53 2.03
CA PRO A 117 11.22 -1.09 2.15
C PRO A 117 11.50 -1.79 3.49
N MET A 118 10.61 -1.70 4.49
CA MET A 118 10.73 -2.39 5.79
C MET A 118 12.02 -2.08 6.58
N PHE A 119 12.66 -0.93 6.34
CA PHE A 119 14.01 -0.66 6.86
C PHE A 119 14.11 -0.64 8.38
N ALA A 120 13.10 -0.19 9.12
CA ALA A 120 13.14 -0.19 10.58
C ALA A 120 13.03 -1.62 11.14
N GLN A 121 12.13 -2.44 10.57
CA GLN A 121 11.99 -3.86 10.91
C GLN A 121 13.27 -4.63 10.57
N MET A 122 13.85 -4.37 9.40
CA MET A 122 15.11 -4.99 8.99
C MET A 122 16.26 -4.57 9.90
N SER A 123 16.39 -3.27 10.23
CA SER A 123 17.45 -2.73 11.10
C SER A 123 17.43 -3.30 12.52
N GLY A 124 16.27 -3.75 13.00
CA GLY A 124 16.15 -4.48 14.27
C GLY A 124 16.75 -5.90 14.23
N THR A 125 16.91 -6.48 13.04
CA THR A 125 17.45 -7.84 12.83
C THR A 125 18.89 -7.79 12.33
N TYR A 126 19.17 -6.96 11.31
CA TYR A 126 20.49 -6.71 10.73
C TYR A 126 20.62 -5.23 10.38
N PRO A 127 21.72 -4.55 10.73
CA PRO A 127 21.88 -3.14 10.44
C PRO A 127 21.97 -2.92 8.92
N VAL A 128 20.88 -2.41 8.32
CA VAL A 128 20.88 -1.96 6.93
C VAL A 128 21.79 -0.74 6.85
N GLN A 129 22.74 -0.76 5.91
CA GLN A 129 23.69 0.35 5.80
C GLN A 129 22.96 1.63 5.40
N MET A 130 23.33 2.73 6.06
CA MET A 130 22.78 4.07 5.75
C MET A 130 22.94 4.44 4.26
N GLY A 131 23.98 3.95 3.59
CA GLY A 131 24.17 4.13 2.15
C GLY A 131 23.03 3.52 1.33
N THR A 132 22.63 2.27 1.63
CA THR A 132 21.52 1.57 0.96
C THR A 132 20.20 2.31 1.16
N ILE A 133 19.90 2.72 2.40
CA ILE A 133 18.67 3.47 2.72
C ILE A 133 18.63 4.77 1.93
N LYS A 134 19.76 5.51 1.89
CA LYS A 134 19.87 6.73 1.10
C LYS A 134 19.65 6.47 -0.38
N SER A 135 20.31 5.46 -0.95
CA SER A 135 20.15 5.12 -2.38
C SER A 135 18.73 4.71 -2.75
N PHE A 136 18.00 4.05 -1.86
CA PHE A 136 16.59 3.71 -2.09
C PHE A 136 15.71 4.96 -2.21
N PHE A 137 15.88 5.93 -1.31
CA PHE A 137 15.11 7.17 -1.34
C PHE A 137 15.64 8.17 -2.39
N ILE A 138 16.93 8.13 -2.71
CA ILE A 138 17.56 8.82 -3.83
C ILE A 138 17.49 7.90 -5.05
N GLY A 139 16.28 7.50 -5.46
CA GLY A 139 16.11 7.04 -6.86
C GLY A 139 16.65 8.16 -7.74
N ALA A 140 17.54 7.86 -8.69
CA ALA A 140 18.27 8.89 -9.43
C ALA A 140 17.33 10.03 -9.84
N ALA A 141 17.67 11.27 -9.48
CA ALA A 141 16.88 12.52 -9.54
C ALA A 141 16.38 12.95 -10.94
N GLY A 142 16.02 11.99 -11.80
CA GLY A 142 15.60 12.13 -13.18
C GLY A 142 14.84 10.92 -13.74
N ILE A 143 14.40 9.96 -12.91
CA ILE A 143 13.54 8.83 -13.35
C ILE A 143 12.23 8.83 -12.54
N ALA A 144 11.11 8.68 -13.23
CA ALA A 144 9.73 8.86 -12.75
C ALA A 144 9.22 7.81 -11.74
N THR A 145 10.12 7.03 -11.13
CA THR A 145 9.82 5.80 -10.37
C THR A 145 10.47 5.77 -8.98
N GLY A 146 11.22 6.80 -8.58
CA GLY A 146 11.76 6.93 -7.23
C GLY A 146 10.73 7.44 -6.21
N VAL A 147 10.90 7.11 -4.93
CA VAL A 147 10.06 7.61 -3.81
C VAL A 147 10.17 9.13 -3.64
N PHE A 148 11.26 9.74 -4.12
CA PHE A 148 11.42 11.19 -4.21
C PHE A 148 11.89 11.62 -5.60
N TYR A 149 11.15 12.53 -6.24
CA TYR A 149 11.56 13.21 -7.47
C TYR A 149 11.87 14.69 -7.18
N GLY A 150 13.07 15.19 -7.55
CA GLY A 150 13.48 16.59 -7.34
C GLY A 150 14.98 16.85 -7.41
N ASP A 151 15.41 18.09 -7.12
CA ASP A 151 16.83 18.53 -7.16
C ASP A 151 17.77 17.61 -6.33
N PRO A 152 18.86 17.08 -6.89
CA PRO A 152 19.78 16.14 -6.22
C PRO A 152 20.30 16.58 -4.83
N VAL A 153 20.56 17.87 -4.64
CA VAL A 153 21.05 18.42 -3.35
C VAL A 153 19.96 18.31 -2.28
N THR A 154 18.73 18.59 -2.69
CA THR A 154 17.53 18.54 -1.88
C THR A 154 17.21 17.09 -1.47
N VAL A 155 17.27 16.14 -2.41
CA VAL A 155 16.99 14.71 -2.13
C VAL A 155 18.04 14.12 -1.18
N SER A 156 19.32 14.51 -1.29
CA SER A 156 20.39 13.99 -0.41
C SER A 156 20.24 14.40 1.06
N ALA A 157 19.79 15.64 1.32
CA ALA A 157 19.55 16.14 2.68
C ALA A 157 18.34 15.45 3.34
N ILE A 158 17.25 15.28 2.58
CA ILE A 158 16.06 14.53 3.00
C ILE A 158 16.43 13.07 3.30
N ALA A 159 17.11 12.40 2.37
CA ALA A 159 17.50 11.01 2.51
C ALA A 159 18.39 10.77 3.73
N THR A 160 19.23 11.73 4.12
CA THR A 160 20.04 11.62 5.35
C THR A 160 19.20 11.69 6.61
N ASN A 161 18.21 12.59 6.67
CA ASN A 161 17.32 12.66 7.83
C ASN A 161 16.38 11.45 7.89
N ILE A 162 15.89 10.98 6.74
CA ILE A 162 15.11 9.75 6.62
C ILE A 162 15.92 8.54 7.08
N ALA A 163 17.16 8.39 6.61
CA ALA A 163 17.99 7.25 6.99
C ALA A 163 18.30 7.21 8.49
N SER A 164 18.28 8.34 9.20
CA SER A 164 18.45 8.37 10.66
C SER A 164 17.28 7.76 11.43
N LYS A 165 16.11 7.65 10.78
CA LYS A 165 14.85 7.15 11.32
C LYS A 165 14.09 6.36 10.25
N ALA A 166 14.80 5.45 9.58
CA ALA A 166 14.35 4.82 8.34
C ALA A 166 12.91 4.27 8.44
N PRO A 167 12.04 4.55 7.46
CA PRO A 167 10.67 4.09 7.48
C PRO A 167 10.58 2.65 6.98
N ASP A 168 9.59 1.93 7.46
CA ASP A 168 9.17 0.66 6.92
C ASP A 168 8.25 0.84 5.71
N VAL A 169 7.41 1.88 5.76
CA VAL A 169 6.47 2.25 4.70
C VAL A 169 6.57 3.75 4.45
N ALA A 170 6.62 4.16 3.20
CA ALA A 170 6.53 5.54 2.74
C ALA A 170 5.29 5.69 1.85
N ILE A 171 4.51 6.74 2.08
CA ILE A 171 3.31 7.10 1.31
C ILE A 171 3.51 8.52 0.81
N GLY A 172 3.62 8.65 -0.50
CA GLY A 172 3.61 9.94 -1.16
C GLY A 172 2.18 10.45 -1.34
N TYR A 173 2.04 11.76 -1.43
CA TYR A 173 0.76 12.40 -1.69
C TYR A 173 0.86 13.63 -2.59
N HIS A 174 1.99 13.79 -3.29
CA HIS A 174 2.16 14.84 -4.29
C HIS A 174 1.51 14.44 -5.60
N TRP A 175 0.38 15.05 -5.86
CA TRP A 175 -0.51 14.60 -6.89
C TRP A 175 -1.21 15.82 -7.49
N ASP A 176 -1.49 15.78 -8.79
CA ASP A 176 -2.48 16.72 -9.31
C ASP A 176 -3.83 16.49 -8.61
N ALA A 177 -4.77 17.43 -8.78
CA ALA A 177 -6.03 17.44 -8.03
C ALA A 177 -6.86 16.15 -8.20
N ASP A 178 -6.65 15.38 -9.28
CA ASP A 178 -7.39 14.15 -9.57
C ASP A 178 -6.77 12.93 -8.87
N HIS A 179 -5.46 12.95 -8.58
CA HIS A 179 -4.75 11.86 -7.89
C HIS A 179 -4.78 11.98 -6.35
N PHE A 180 -5.16 13.14 -5.80
CA PHE A 180 -5.35 13.35 -4.35
C PHE A 180 -6.74 12.88 -3.86
N ALA A 181 -7.12 11.66 -4.25
CA ALA A 181 -8.39 11.04 -3.85
C ALA A 181 -8.23 10.10 -2.64
N THR A 182 -9.21 10.12 -1.72
CA THR A 182 -9.15 9.33 -0.48
C THR A 182 -9.00 7.84 -0.73
N ASP A 183 -9.73 7.31 -1.70
CA ASP A 183 -9.72 5.90 -2.05
C ASP A 183 -8.43 5.48 -2.74
N ARG A 184 -7.81 6.37 -3.54
CA ARG A 184 -6.45 6.17 -4.05
C ARG A 184 -5.41 6.14 -2.93
N ILE A 185 -5.44 7.10 -2.00
CA ILE A 185 -4.55 7.10 -0.83
C ILE A 185 -4.69 5.78 -0.06
N LYS A 186 -5.92 5.30 0.14
CA LYS A 186 -6.16 4.04 0.83
C LYS A 186 -5.70 2.82 0.04
N GLU A 187 -5.94 2.77 -1.27
CA GLU A 187 -5.47 1.67 -2.10
C GLU A 187 -3.95 1.56 -2.08
N VAL A 188 -3.25 2.68 -2.24
CA VAL A 188 -1.78 2.72 -2.10
C VAL A 188 -1.36 2.29 -0.69
N ALA A 189 -2.01 2.79 0.36
CA ALA A 189 -1.69 2.36 1.72
C ALA A 189 -1.92 0.84 1.93
N TYR A 190 -3.01 0.29 1.39
CA TYR A 190 -3.28 -1.15 1.45
C TYR A 190 -2.24 -1.96 0.66
N HIS A 191 -1.81 -1.48 -0.50
CA HIS A 191 -0.73 -2.07 -1.29
C HIS A 191 0.56 -2.15 -0.47
N GLU A 192 0.98 -1.03 0.13
CA GLU A 192 2.20 -1.01 0.95
C GLU A 192 2.06 -1.83 2.25
N PHE A 193 0.86 -1.93 2.81
CA PHE A 193 0.60 -2.81 3.96
C PHE A 193 0.55 -4.29 3.56
N ALA A 194 0.17 -4.62 2.32
CA ALA A 194 0.27 -5.98 1.79
C ALA A 194 1.74 -6.41 1.68
N HIS A 195 2.63 -5.51 1.23
CA HIS A 195 4.08 -5.72 1.27
C HIS A 195 4.58 -5.97 2.68
N ALA A 196 4.20 -5.12 3.63
CA ALA A 196 4.58 -5.28 5.03
C ALA A 196 4.02 -6.59 5.65
N SER A 197 2.81 -7.01 5.26
CA SER A 197 2.23 -8.30 5.62
C SER A 197 3.05 -9.46 5.07
N HIS A 198 3.43 -9.41 3.79
CA HIS A 198 4.26 -10.42 3.14
C HIS A 198 5.66 -10.52 3.77
N TYR A 199 6.28 -9.40 4.16
CA TYR A 199 7.55 -9.36 4.88
C TYR A 199 7.59 -10.27 6.12
N ARG A 200 6.45 -10.50 6.78
CA ARG A 200 6.39 -11.36 7.97
C ARG A 200 6.59 -12.85 7.71
N ILE A 201 6.42 -13.29 6.47
CA ILE A 201 6.52 -14.71 6.08
C ILE A 201 7.60 -14.98 5.04
N ALA A 202 8.12 -13.93 4.42
CA ALA A 202 9.18 -14.02 3.44
C ALA A 202 10.56 -14.17 4.10
N ASP A 203 11.53 -14.70 3.33
CA ASP A 203 12.92 -14.76 3.75
C ASP A 203 13.55 -13.36 3.77
N PHE A 204 14.39 -13.09 4.76
CA PHE A 204 15.07 -11.80 4.90
C PHE A 204 15.94 -11.48 3.67
N ASN A 205 16.68 -12.46 3.14
CA ASN A 205 17.58 -12.22 2.01
C ASN A 205 16.78 -11.95 0.74
N MET A 206 15.62 -12.59 0.56
CA MET A 206 14.73 -12.29 -0.57
C MET A 206 14.30 -10.82 -0.56
N TRP A 207 13.90 -10.29 0.60
CA TRP A 207 13.53 -8.87 0.74
C TRP A 207 14.72 -7.93 0.55
N PHE A 208 15.88 -8.28 1.12
CA PHE A 208 17.08 -7.47 0.96
C PHE A 208 17.55 -7.42 -0.50
N ASP A 209 17.57 -8.56 -1.19
CA ASP A 209 17.87 -8.65 -2.61
C ASP A 209 16.89 -7.84 -3.46
N ASN A 210 15.60 -7.85 -3.11
CA ASN A 210 14.59 -7.04 -3.79
C ASN A 210 14.90 -5.54 -3.64
N ILE A 211 15.27 -5.08 -2.44
CA ILE A 211 15.66 -3.69 -2.22
C ILE A 211 16.89 -3.32 -3.07
N GLU A 212 17.91 -4.19 -3.11
CA GLU A 212 19.10 -3.95 -3.94
C GLU A 212 18.76 -3.95 -5.45
N PHE A 213 17.84 -4.81 -5.88
CA PHE A 213 17.33 -4.83 -7.24
C PHE A 213 16.61 -3.51 -7.59
N THR A 214 15.66 -3.07 -6.75
CA THR A 214 14.94 -1.81 -6.95
C THR A 214 15.87 -0.61 -6.98
N VAL A 215 16.88 -0.58 -6.11
CA VAL A 215 17.92 0.48 -6.11
C VAL A 215 18.72 0.46 -7.40
N SER A 216 19.16 -0.70 -7.87
CA SER A 216 20.00 -0.81 -9.07
C SER A 216 19.24 -0.53 -10.38
N HIS A 217 17.93 -0.77 -10.40
CA HIS A 217 17.08 -0.55 -11.57
C HIS A 217 16.24 0.74 -11.48
N ASN A 218 16.35 1.50 -10.38
CA ASN A 218 15.52 2.67 -10.07
C ASN A 218 14.02 2.39 -10.18
N GLY A 219 13.54 1.24 -9.72
CA GLY A 219 12.13 0.85 -9.82
C GLY A 219 11.97 -0.65 -10.01
N TYR A 220 10.95 -1.05 -10.77
CA TYR A 220 10.59 -2.46 -10.91
C TYR A 220 11.44 -3.26 -11.91
N GLY A 221 12.37 -2.60 -12.62
CA GLY A 221 13.17 -3.23 -13.68
C GLY A 221 12.37 -3.43 -14.97
N ASN A 222 12.83 -4.35 -15.80
CA ASN A 222 12.15 -4.76 -17.03
C ASN A 222 12.01 -6.29 -17.07
N ALA A 223 11.06 -6.77 -17.88
CA ALA A 223 10.92 -8.18 -18.19
C ALA A 223 12.26 -8.81 -18.61
N GLY A 224 12.69 -9.85 -17.88
CA GLY A 224 13.91 -10.60 -18.17
C GLY A 224 15.19 -10.08 -17.50
N ASP A 225 15.13 -8.98 -16.74
CA ASP A 225 16.25 -8.56 -15.90
C ASP A 225 16.51 -9.61 -14.79
N PRO A 226 17.75 -10.09 -14.59
CA PRO A 226 18.01 -11.11 -13.58
C PRO A 226 17.59 -10.67 -12.16
N GLY A 227 16.65 -11.40 -11.55
CA GLY A 227 16.12 -11.10 -10.23
C GLY A 227 14.78 -10.34 -10.23
N VAL A 228 14.27 -9.92 -11.39
CA VAL A 228 12.99 -9.20 -11.51
C VAL A 228 11.81 -10.02 -11.00
N GLU A 229 11.86 -11.34 -11.16
CA GLU A 229 10.84 -12.28 -10.70
C GLU A 229 10.51 -12.20 -9.20
N LYS A 230 11.44 -11.71 -8.35
CA LYS A 230 11.17 -11.42 -6.92
C LYS A 230 10.29 -10.18 -6.77
N THR A 231 10.63 -9.12 -7.50
CA THR A 231 9.85 -7.89 -7.60
C THR A 231 8.45 -8.22 -8.09
N ASP A 232 8.32 -9.06 -9.12
CA ASP A 232 7.02 -9.50 -9.66
C ASP A 232 6.16 -10.19 -8.61
N LEU A 233 6.76 -11.07 -7.78
CA LEU A 233 6.05 -11.74 -6.69
C LEU A 233 5.53 -10.73 -5.67
N ILE A 234 6.40 -9.82 -5.23
CA ILE A 234 6.10 -8.83 -4.20
C ILE A 234 5.00 -7.89 -4.71
N GLU A 235 5.17 -7.29 -5.89
CA GLU A 235 4.22 -6.35 -6.47
C GLU A 235 2.91 -7.00 -6.90
N MET A 236 2.91 -8.25 -7.41
CA MET A 236 1.67 -8.98 -7.69
C MET A 236 0.81 -9.12 -6.43
N TRP A 237 1.41 -9.42 -5.29
CA TRP A 237 0.70 -9.48 -4.01
C TRP A 237 0.21 -8.11 -3.54
N GLY A 238 1.05 -7.09 -3.67
CA GLY A 238 0.72 -5.69 -3.36
C GLY A 238 -0.52 -5.22 -4.11
N TYR A 239 -0.50 -5.31 -5.44
CA TYR A 239 -1.57 -4.82 -6.29
C TYR A 239 -2.88 -5.56 -6.04
N PHE A 240 -2.81 -6.88 -5.90
CA PHE A 240 -3.97 -7.70 -5.60
C PHE A 240 -4.65 -7.24 -4.31
N LEU A 241 -3.94 -7.23 -3.17
CA LEU A 241 -4.55 -6.86 -1.90
C LEU A 241 -4.94 -5.39 -1.82
N GLY A 242 -4.13 -4.50 -2.39
CA GLY A 242 -4.40 -3.05 -2.40
C GLY A 242 -5.79 -2.76 -2.97
N ARG A 243 -6.05 -3.33 -4.15
CA ARG A 243 -7.29 -3.14 -4.90
C ARG A 243 -8.45 -3.93 -4.31
N GLU A 244 -8.23 -5.16 -3.85
CA GLU A 244 -9.26 -5.95 -3.16
C GLU A 244 -9.77 -5.22 -1.91
N TYR A 245 -8.88 -4.70 -1.07
CA TYR A 245 -9.27 -4.05 0.18
C TYR A 245 -9.88 -2.68 -0.07
N ALA A 246 -9.42 -1.97 -1.10
CA ALA A 246 -10.08 -0.75 -1.56
C ALA A 246 -11.49 -1.04 -2.10
N HIS A 247 -11.67 -2.09 -2.90
CA HIS A 247 -13.00 -2.50 -3.36
C HIS A 247 -13.91 -2.91 -2.21
N LYS A 248 -13.44 -3.73 -1.26
CA LYS A 248 -14.20 -4.09 -0.05
C LYS A 248 -14.69 -2.85 0.72
N ARG A 249 -13.85 -1.80 0.79
CA ARG A 249 -14.16 -0.58 1.55
C ARG A 249 -15.15 0.36 0.86
N TYR A 250 -15.04 0.50 -0.46
CA TYR A 250 -15.75 1.50 -1.25
C TYR A 250 -16.88 0.90 -2.10
N GLY A 251 -16.95 -0.42 -2.22
CA GLY A 251 -17.96 -1.14 -2.99
C GLY A 251 -17.77 -0.91 -4.50
N PRO A 252 -18.85 -0.98 -5.30
CA PRO A 252 -18.79 -0.78 -6.76
C PRO A 252 -18.98 0.68 -7.24
N ASN A 253 -19.54 1.56 -6.42
CA ASN A 253 -20.07 2.86 -6.88
C ASN A 253 -19.52 4.08 -6.12
N ALA A 254 -18.56 3.91 -5.21
CA ALA A 254 -18.07 5.00 -4.36
C ALA A 254 -16.55 5.21 -4.52
N HIS A 255 -16.12 5.45 -5.76
CA HIS A 255 -14.73 5.70 -6.11
C HIS A 255 -14.55 7.09 -6.70
N SER A 256 -13.36 7.66 -6.50
CA SER A 256 -12.92 8.79 -7.30
C SER A 256 -12.75 8.35 -8.75
N SER A 257 -12.74 9.30 -9.70
CA SER A 257 -12.19 8.99 -11.02
C SER A 257 -10.80 8.40 -10.84
N LEU A 258 -10.49 7.29 -11.50
CA LEU A 258 -9.13 6.77 -11.60
C LEU A 258 -8.53 7.11 -12.98
N PRO A 259 -8.11 8.38 -13.23
CA PRO A 259 -7.52 8.78 -14.50
C PRO A 259 -6.33 7.93 -14.93
N VAL A 260 -5.55 7.38 -13.99
CA VAL A 260 -4.43 6.47 -14.26
C VAL A 260 -4.86 5.26 -15.11
N PHE A 261 -6.10 4.81 -14.97
CA PHE A 261 -6.66 3.71 -15.77
C PHE A 261 -7.55 4.19 -16.93
N ASN A 262 -7.52 5.50 -17.25
CA ASN A 262 -8.39 6.14 -18.23
C ASN A 262 -9.89 5.89 -18.01
N PHE A 263 -10.32 5.70 -16.76
CA PHE A 263 -11.72 5.48 -16.47
C PHE A 263 -12.53 6.78 -16.60
N PRO A 264 -13.75 6.71 -17.16
CA PRO A 264 -14.61 7.88 -17.28
C PRO A 264 -14.85 8.48 -15.88
N PRO A 265 -14.93 9.82 -15.75
CA PRO A 265 -15.14 10.51 -14.48
C PRO A 265 -16.62 10.41 -14.05
N THR A 266 -17.14 9.19 -13.97
CA THR A 266 -18.48 8.87 -13.53
C THR A 266 -18.41 7.85 -12.41
N ALA A 267 -19.31 7.96 -11.42
CA ALA A 267 -19.50 6.95 -10.38
C ALA A 267 -20.21 5.72 -10.97
N ALA A 268 -19.58 5.09 -11.95
CA ALA A 268 -20.00 3.86 -12.59
C ALA A 268 -19.13 2.70 -12.09
N PHE A 269 -19.68 1.49 -12.12
CA PHE A 269 -18.95 0.27 -11.79
C PHE A 269 -17.61 0.16 -12.55
N ASP A 270 -17.57 0.64 -13.79
CA ASP A 270 -16.39 0.70 -14.64
C ASP A 270 -15.22 1.50 -14.07
N ASN A 271 -15.47 2.30 -13.02
CA ASN A 271 -14.49 3.10 -12.31
C ASN A 271 -14.24 2.55 -10.88
N SER A 272 -14.49 1.25 -10.67
CA SER A 272 -14.22 0.58 -9.39
C SER A 272 -12.85 -0.07 -9.33
N TRP A 273 -12.35 -0.30 -8.11
CA TRP A 273 -11.12 -1.06 -7.88
C TRP A 273 -11.23 -2.51 -8.34
N TYR A 274 -12.44 -3.07 -8.37
CA TYR A 274 -12.70 -4.37 -8.99
C TYR A 274 -12.47 -4.31 -10.50
N ALA A 275 -13.10 -3.34 -11.18
CA ALA A 275 -12.90 -3.13 -12.62
C ALA A 275 -11.45 -2.80 -12.98
N ALA A 276 -10.70 -2.16 -12.06
CA ALA A 276 -9.26 -1.93 -12.22
C ALA A 276 -8.46 -3.23 -12.25
N ASN A 277 -8.74 -4.19 -11.36
CA ASN A 277 -8.10 -5.50 -11.40
C ASN A 277 -8.41 -6.26 -12.69
N GLU A 278 -9.68 -6.33 -13.06
CA GLU A 278 -10.18 -7.04 -14.25
C GLU A 278 -9.62 -6.54 -15.58
N ARG A 279 -9.19 -5.27 -15.63
CA ARG A 279 -8.67 -4.66 -16.85
C ARG A 279 -7.14 -4.66 -16.92
N THR A 280 -6.48 -5.03 -15.84
CA THR A 280 -5.04 -4.93 -15.71
C THR A 280 -4.41 -6.28 -15.40
N SER A 281 -4.12 -7.02 -16.47
CA SER A 281 -3.38 -8.27 -16.38
C SER A 281 -1.94 -8.03 -15.88
N PHE A 282 -1.26 -7.02 -16.43
CA PHE A 282 0.12 -6.69 -16.07
C PHE A 282 0.33 -5.25 -15.66
N GLU A 283 1.09 -5.05 -14.59
CA GLU A 283 1.67 -3.78 -14.19
C GLU A 283 3.11 -3.67 -14.65
N SER A 284 3.49 -2.48 -15.13
CA SER A 284 4.82 -2.21 -15.70
C SER A 284 5.26 -3.18 -16.82
N GLY A 285 4.31 -3.89 -17.43
CA GLY A 285 4.53 -4.82 -18.54
C GLY A 285 5.08 -6.19 -18.16
N HIS A 286 5.33 -6.48 -16.88
CA HIS A 286 5.88 -7.77 -16.45
C HIS A 286 5.34 -8.29 -15.11
N ILE A 287 4.82 -7.43 -14.25
CA ILE A 287 4.23 -7.82 -12.95
C ILE A 287 2.83 -8.38 -13.23
N PRO A 288 2.53 -9.66 -12.96
CA PRO A 288 1.22 -10.27 -13.26
C PRO A 288 0.15 -9.87 -12.24
N SER A 289 -0.15 -8.58 -12.12
CA SER A 289 -1.03 -7.98 -11.12
C SER A 289 -2.47 -8.50 -11.12
N GLY A 290 -2.98 -8.91 -12.29
CA GLY A 290 -4.34 -9.43 -12.42
C GLY A 290 -4.47 -10.90 -11.96
N PHE A 291 -3.37 -11.66 -11.98
CA PHE A 291 -3.45 -13.13 -11.87
C PHE A 291 -4.12 -13.59 -10.57
N LEU A 292 -3.78 -12.95 -9.44
CA LEU A 292 -4.36 -13.31 -8.15
C LEU A 292 -5.84 -12.90 -8.03
N HIS A 293 -6.26 -11.87 -8.76
CA HIS A 293 -7.66 -11.50 -8.89
C HIS A 293 -8.42 -12.59 -9.64
N ASP A 294 -7.98 -12.96 -10.85
CA ASP A 294 -8.64 -13.93 -11.73
C ASP A 294 -8.74 -15.36 -11.15
N VAL A 295 -7.92 -15.70 -10.15
CA VAL A 295 -8.10 -16.98 -9.44
C VAL A 295 -9.07 -16.84 -8.25
N SER A 296 -9.26 -15.64 -7.73
CA SER A 296 -10.00 -15.35 -6.51
C SER A 296 -11.43 -14.88 -6.76
N ASP A 297 -11.65 -14.15 -7.84
CA ASP A 297 -12.84 -13.39 -8.15
C ASP A 297 -14.03 -14.28 -8.56
N SER A 298 -15.04 -13.71 -9.23
CA SER A 298 -16.19 -14.47 -9.70
C SER A 298 -16.54 -14.11 -11.15
N ASN A 299 -16.40 -15.09 -12.04
CA ASN A 299 -16.75 -14.90 -13.45
C ASN A 299 -18.23 -14.52 -13.64
N ASN A 300 -19.12 -14.95 -12.74
CA ASN A 300 -20.53 -14.52 -12.75
C ASN A 300 -20.66 -13.01 -12.48
N TYR A 301 -19.83 -12.48 -11.57
CA TYR A 301 -19.79 -11.06 -11.26
C TYR A 301 -19.25 -10.27 -12.46
N ASN A 302 -18.22 -10.77 -13.14
CA ASN A 302 -17.62 -10.15 -14.33
C ASN A 302 -18.64 -10.06 -15.47
N VAL A 303 -19.33 -11.17 -15.75
CA VAL A 303 -20.41 -11.23 -16.76
C VAL A 303 -21.54 -10.27 -16.42
N THR A 304 -21.96 -10.19 -15.15
CA THR A 304 -23.06 -9.32 -14.73
C THR A 304 -22.74 -7.84 -14.95
N HIS A 305 -21.46 -7.46 -14.86
CA HIS A 305 -21.00 -6.08 -14.99
C HIS A 305 -20.35 -5.78 -16.35
N ASN A 306 -20.42 -6.70 -17.31
CA ASN A 306 -19.81 -6.57 -18.64
C ASN A 306 -18.31 -6.23 -18.60
N LEU A 307 -17.60 -6.80 -17.64
CA LEU A 307 -16.15 -6.77 -17.61
C LEU A 307 -15.65 -7.77 -18.65
N ASN A 308 -15.26 -7.26 -19.80
CA ASN A 308 -14.54 -8.07 -20.78
C ASN A 308 -13.07 -8.03 -20.38
N ASP A 309 -12.61 -9.10 -19.75
CA ASP A 309 -11.20 -9.30 -19.51
C ASP A 309 -10.45 -9.40 -20.85
N ASN A 310 -9.22 -8.89 -20.88
CA ASN A 310 -8.31 -9.08 -22.01
C ASN A 310 -7.80 -10.53 -22.06
N ILE A 311 -7.96 -11.31 -20.98
CA ILE A 311 -7.62 -12.72 -20.91
C ILE A 311 -8.79 -13.57 -21.39
N THR A 312 -8.54 -14.35 -22.45
CA THR A 312 -9.56 -15.16 -23.12
C THR A 312 -10.03 -16.37 -22.28
N VAL A 313 -9.35 -16.70 -21.19
CA VAL A 313 -9.66 -17.87 -20.35
C VAL A 313 -9.55 -17.53 -18.85
N ASP A 314 -10.46 -16.69 -18.38
CA ASP A 314 -10.79 -16.57 -16.96
C ASP A 314 -11.94 -17.53 -16.63
N SER A 315 -11.64 -18.61 -15.88
CA SER A 315 -12.63 -19.64 -15.49
C SER A 315 -12.32 -20.32 -14.17
N ILE A 316 -11.22 -19.92 -13.54
CA ILE A 316 -10.86 -20.32 -12.17
C ILE A 316 -11.49 -19.28 -11.26
N GLN A 317 -11.97 -19.69 -10.08
CA GLN A 317 -12.55 -18.75 -9.14
C GLN A 317 -12.47 -19.27 -7.71
N GLY A 318 -12.65 -18.35 -6.76
CA GLY A 318 -12.89 -18.68 -5.36
C GLY A 318 -11.67 -19.12 -4.58
N TYR A 319 -10.45 -18.86 -5.06
CA TYR A 319 -9.29 -18.91 -4.18
C TYR A 319 -9.50 -17.94 -3.02
N LYS A 320 -9.25 -18.40 -1.80
CA LYS A 320 -9.29 -17.53 -0.63
C LYS A 320 -7.96 -16.79 -0.52
N ILE A 321 -8.00 -15.51 -0.16
CA ILE A 321 -6.82 -14.69 0.13
C ILE A 321 -5.87 -15.41 1.11
N GLY A 322 -6.40 -15.99 2.20
CA GLY A 322 -5.60 -16.79 3.13
C GLY A 322 -4.93 -18.02 2.53
N THR A 323 -5.56 -18.68 1.55
CA THR A 323 -4.93 -19.80 0.81
C THR A 323 -3.75 -19.29 -0.01
N ILE A 324 -3.93 -18.18 -0.72
CA ILE A 324 -2.88 -17.54 -1.53
C ILE A 324 -1.70 -17.13 -0.64
N PHE A 325 -1.97 -16.42 0.45
CA PHE A 325 -0.95 -15.96 1.40
C PHE A 325 -0.12 -17.11 1.98
N ASN A 326 -0.75 -18.23 2.32
CA ASN A 326 -0.02 -19.41 2.81
C ASN A 326 0.95 -19.99 1.76
N GLN A 327 0.68 -19.79 0.46
CA GLN A 327 1.60 -20.23 -0.60
C GLN A 327 2.71 -19.22 -0.89
N LEU A 328 2.66 -17.99 -0.37
CA LEU A 328 3.79 -17.05 -0.44
C LEU A 328 4.95 -17.51 0.44
N TYR A 329 4.68 -18.27 1.51
CA TYR A 329 5.74 -18.78 2.39
C TYR A 329 6.75 -19.65 1.63
N GLY A 330 8.03 -19.27 1.70
CA GLY A 330 9.11 -19.94 0.98
C GLY A 330 8.96 -19.90 -0.54
N THR A 331 8.28 -18.89 -1.08
CA THR A 331 8.24 -18.58 -2.51
C THR A 331 9.10 -17.37 -2.78
N THR A 332 9.94 -17.44 -3.80
CA THR A 332 10.90 -16.37 -4.14
C THR A 332 10.57 -15.66 -5.44
N ASP A 333 9.63 -16.19 -6.22
CA ASP A 333 9.30 -15.67 -7.55
C ASP A 333 7.82 -15.89 -7.89
N ALA A 334 7.29 -15.05 -8.78
CA ALA A 334 5.88 -15.10 -9.19
C ALA A 334 5.51 -16.45 -9.82
N VAL A 335 6.37 -16.99 -10.68
CA VAL A 335 6.21 -18.30 -11.32
C VAL A 335 6.03 -19.41 -10.28
N GLY A 336 6.83 -19.38 -9.22
CA GLY A 336 6.79 -20.31 -8.11
C GLY A 336 5.47 -20.26 -7.35
N LEU A 337 4.93 -19.05 -7.11
CA LEU A 337 3.61 -18.90 -6.48
C LEU A 337 2.52 -19.51 -7.37
N ILE A 338 2.51 -19.13 -8.64
CA ILE A 338 1.53 -19.60 -9.63
C ILE A 338 1.57 -21.13 -9.74
N ASN A 339 2.76 -21.73 -9.80
CA ASN A 339 2.90 -23.19 -9.80
C ASN A 339 2.42 -23.84 -8.49
N LYS A 340 2.68 -23.24 -7.33
CA LYS A 340 2.19 -23.75 -6.05
C LYS A 340 0.67 -23.75 -5.99
N LEU A 341 0.05 -22.66 -6.42
CA LEU A 341 -1.41 -22.47 -6.38
C LEU A 341 -2.16 -23.56 -7.15
N GLN A 342 -1.63 -24.07 -8.27
CA GLN A 342 -2.24 -25.18 -9.02
C GLN A 342 -2.62 -26.40 -8.15
N ASN A 343 -1.90 -26.66 -7.06
CA ASN A 343 -2.19 -27.78 -6.15
C ASN A 343 -3.34 -27.50 -5.16
N PHE A 344 -3.86 -26.27 -5.15
CA PHE A 344 -4.86 -25.78 -4.20
C PHE A 344 -6.11 -25.23 -4.90
N ILE A 345 -6.37 -25.67 -6.14
CA ILE A 345 -7.58 -25.30 -6.89
C ILE A 345 -8.83 -25.63 -6.04
N PRO A 346 -9.68 -24.63 -5.71
CA PRO A 346 -10.87 -24.84 -4.90
C PRO A 346 -11.82 -25.84 -5.57
N SER A 347 -12.42 -26.75 -4.80
CA SER A 347 -13.36 -27.74 -5.32
C SER A 347 -14.74 -27.17 -5.73
N SER A 348 -14.92 -25.85 -5.66
CA SER A 348 -16.19 -25.18 -5.95
C SER A 348 -16.37 -24.94 -7.44
N GLY A 349 -17.24 -25.72 -8.07
CA GLY A 349 -17.71 -25.50 -9.44
C GLY A 349 -17.05 -26.39 -10.49
N ASN A 350 -17.76 -26.62 -11.60
CA ASN A 350 -17.29 -27.51 -12.68
C ASN A 350 -16.11 -26.93 -13.48
N ALA A 351 -15.82 -25.64 -13.33
CA ALA A 351 -14.77 -24.93 -14.07
C ALA A 351 -13.40 -24.95 -13.36
N ASN A 352 -13.36 -25.25 -12.06
CA ASN A 352 -12.12 -25.31 -11.28
C ASN A 352 -11.36 -26.62 -11.57
N THR A 353 -10.72 -26.70 -12.73
CA THR A 353 -9.95 -27.86 -13.20
C THR A 353 -8.49 -27.50 -13.43
N ASN A 354 -7.60 -28.49 -13.34
CA ASN A 354 -6.19 -28.31 -13.69
C ASN A 354 -5.99 -27.81 -15.13
N GLN A 355 -6.86 -28.24 -16.06
CA GLN A 355 -6.81 -27.79 -17.44
C GLN A 355 -7.09 -26.29 -17.53
N ASN A 356 -8.16 -25.82 -16.89
CA ASN A 356 -8.52 -24.40 -16.88
C ASN A 356 -7.49 -23.55 -16.17
N TYR A 357 -6.92 -24.05 -15.07
CA TYR A 357 -5.82 -23.37 -14.38
C TYR A 357 -4.59 -23.22 -15.27
N THR A 358 -4.26 -24.26 -16.03
CA THR A 358 -3.15 -24.23 -16.99
C THR A 358 -3.43 -23.23 -18.12
N LEU A 359 -4.68 -23.11 -18.58
CA LEU A 359 -5.06 -22.13 -19.60
C LEU A 359 -4.93 -20.69 -19.09
N LEU A 360 -5.41 -20.40 -17.87
CA LEU A 360 -5.25 -19.10 -17.24
C LEU A 360 -3.76 -18.76 -17.05
N ARG A 361 -2.99 -19.68 -16.47
CA ARG A 361 -1.53 -19.56 -16.33
C ARG A 361 -0.84 -19.23 -17.66
N ASN A 362 -1.17 -19.94 -18.74
CA ASN A 362 -0.59 -19.70 -20.06
C ASN A 362 -0.98 -18.32 -20.62
N ALA A 363 -2.16 -17.80 -20.29
CA ALA A 363 -2.57 -16.46 -20.71
C ALA A 363 -1.70 -15.35 -20.09
N TYR A 364 -1.13 -15.61 -18.91
CA TYR A 364 -0.12 -14.79 -18.26
C TYR A 364 1.32 -15.12 -18.69
N GLY A 365 1.51 -16.01 -19.68
CA GLY A 365 2.83 -16.33 -20.23
C GLY A 365 3.69 -17.27 -19.36
N TYR A 366 3.08 -18.02 -18.43
CA TYR A 366 3.79 -18.90 -17.50
C TYR A 366 3.71 -20.38 -17.82
#